data_AF-Q6FEU0-F1
#
_entry.id   AF-Q6FEU0-F1
#
_cell.length_a   1.000
_cell.length_b   1.000
_cell.length_c   1.000
_cell.angle_alpha   90.00
_cell.angle_beta   90.00
_cell.angle_gamma   90.00
#
_symmetry.space_group_name_H-M   'P 1'
#
loop_
_entity.id
_entity.type
_entity.pdbx_description
1 polymer ?
#
loop_
_entity_poly.entity_id
_entity_poly.type
_entity_poly.pdbx_seq_one_letter_code
_entity_poly.pdbx_strand_id
1 'polypeptide(L)'
;MKSIILIDLEKNPIQANSLRLYIENEQLIYLFHPENKLECALDELTELSSWISSGQVIILDVPKIKDRASAYALIAGQLLALIEPEANIEIISKNTAVQQLLEILQASGKVVEQVLPQINQKALCHLPSMQSFNEQPMLREIKKYCDAVGKTMKGIPLTVEGLKNSIANILQLSPAQVPQIMSMLINLKIIKRDQTQIKFRKKILKQWLNLELIEQEIAIQPAQVQSVTQQPAIAGLPHVVVGDVDSIMQFLKEQHGPSDGPFPPSLDELQWQALQKLDELKLGRPKDIFSLRDMLQDWFPQANIQNLLKALMDKGYIQVNGDQLHYSHQMFIH
;
A
#
# COMPACT_ATOMS: atom_id res chain seq x y z
N MET A 1 19.93 0.49 -3.87
CA MET A 1 20.38 -0.35 -2.74
C MET A 1 19.21 -0.49 -1.78
N LYS A 2 18.79 -1.71 -1.46
CA LYS A 2 17.72 -1.92 -0.46
C LYS A 2 18.31 -1.70 0.92
N SER A 3 17.71 -0.78 1.67
CA SER A 3 17.99 -0.60 3.10
C SER A 3 17.01 -1.46 3.88
N ILE A 4 17.51 -2.27 4.81
CA ILE A 4 16.70 -3.04 5.74
C ILE A 4 16.69 -2.35 7.09
N ILE A 5 15.62 -2.56 7.85
CA ILE A 5 15.46 -1.94 9.16
C ILE A 5 15.54 -3.03 10.22
N LEU A 6 16.44 -2.85 11.19
CA LEU A 6 16.62 -3.72 12.33
C LEU A 6 16.20 -2.98 13.60
N ILE A 7 15.12 -3.42 14.24
CA ILE A 7 14.53 -2.75 15.40
C ILE A 7 14.77 -3.57 16.67
N ASP A 8 15.41 -2.92 17.64
CA ASP A 8 15.60 -3.43 19.00
C ASP A 8 14.36 -3.17 19.85
N LEU A 9 13.69 -4.22 20.30
CA LEU A 9 12.47 -4.14 21.08
C LEU A 9 12.70 -3.91 22.59
N GLU A 10 13.92 -4.09 23.13
CA GLU A 10 14.17 -4.08 24.60
C GLU A 10 13.76 -2.76 25.28
N LYS A 11 13.89 -1.64 24.55
CA LYS A 11 13.48 -0.30 25.01
C LYS A 11 12.64 0.45 23.97
N ASN A 12 12.16 -0.25 22.96
CA ASN A 12 11.27 0.29 21.95
C ASN A 12 10.02 -0.59 21.86
N PRO A 13 8.96 -0.26 22.60
CA PRO A 13 7.70 -0.97 22.42
C PRO A 13 7.25 -0.80 20.97
N ILE A 14 6.64 -1.84 20.44
CA ILE A 14 6.10 -1.81 19.08
C ILE A 14 5.03 -0.71 19.00
N GLN A 15 5.10 0.04 17.90
CA GLN A 15 4.08 0.99 17.53
C GLN A 15 3.70 0.69 16.08
N ALA A 16 2.50 0.16 15.86
CA ALA A 16 2.04 -0.24 14.53
C ALA A 16 2.11 0.92 13.53
N ASN A 17 1.81 2.15 13.97
CA ASN A 17 1.94 3.33 13.12
C ASN A 17 3.38 3.58 12.62
N SER A 18 4.38 3.26 13.43
CA SER A 18 5.79 3.41 13.08
C SER A 18 6.22 2.32 12.10
N LEU A 19 5.82 1.06 12.33
CA LEU A 19 6.11 -0.05 11.43
C LEU A 19 5.45 0.14 10.05
N ARG A 20 4.20 0.61 10.03
CA ARG A 20 3.44 0.84 8.79
C ARG A 20 4.19 1.75 7.81
N LEU A 21 4.88 2.77 8.32
CA LEU A 21 5.65 3.69 7.48
C LEU A 21 6.79 3.00 6.73
N TYR A 22 7.50 2.10 7.41
CA TYR A 22 8.60 1.35 6.80
C TYR A 22 8.06 0.32 5.80
N ILE A 23 6.94 -0.32 6.14
CA ILE A 23 6.27 -1.30 5.26
C ILE A 23 5.71 -0.63 4.00
N GLU A 24 5.09 0.54 4.12
CA GLU A 24 4.59 1.33 2.98
C GLU A 24 5.71 1.77 2.03
N ASN A 25 6.96 1.84 2.49
CA ASN A 25 8.15 2.12 1.67
C ASN A 25 8.88 0.85 1.19
N GLU A 26 8.22 -0.31 1.25
CA GLU A 26 8.77 -1.60 0.83
C GLU A 26 10.07 -2.02 1.56
N GLN A 27 10.27 -1.51 2.77
CA GLN A 27 11.43 -1.89 3.59
C GLN A 27 11.12 -3.18 4.36
N LEU A 28 12.05 -4.13 4.30
CA LEU A 28 12.01 -5.33 5.13
C LEU A 28 12.41 -4.97 6.56
N ILE A 29 11.60 -5.41 7.51
CA ILE A 29 11.78 -5.11 8.93
C ILE A 29 12.16 -6.37 9.67
N TYR A 30 13.26 -6.30 10.40
CA TYR A 30 13.70 -7.32 11.34
C TYR A 30 13.51 -6.80 12.76
N LEU A 31 12.80 -7.56 13.58
CA LEU A 31 12.60 -7.26 14.99
C LEU A 31 13.44 -8.22 15.82
N PHE A 32 14.07 -7.72 16.87
CA PHE A 32 14.74 -8.59 17.83
C PHE A 32 14.53 -8.10 19.25
N HIS A 33 14.56 -9.04 20.19
CA HIS A 33 14.65 -8.76 21.61
C HIS A 33 15.69 -9.71 22.22
N PRO A 34 16.73 -9.22 22.93
CA PRO A 34 17.79 -10.09 23.47
C PRO A 34 17.28 -11.20 24.41
N GLU A 35 16.16 -10.97 25.10
CA GLU A 35 15.49 -11.97 25.96
C GLU A 35 14.28 -12.68 25.32
N ASN A 36 14.05 -12.50 24.01
CA ASN A 36 12.92 -13.09 23.28
C ASN A 36 11.53 -12.75 23.85
N LYS A 37 11.33 -11.46 24.15
CA LYS A 37 10.06 -10.92 24.64
C LYS A 37 9.47 -9.96 23.62
N LEU A 38 8.17 -10.03 23.47
CA LEU A 38 7.39 -9.14 22.63
C LEU A 38 6.35 -8.44 23.49
N GLU A 39 6.47 -7.12 23.63
CA GLU A 39 5.48 -6.28 24.29
C GLU A 39 4.80 -5.39 23.24
N CYS A 40 3.51 -5.62 23.03
CA CYS A 40 2.68 -4.83 22.12
C CYS A 40 1.28 -4.62 22.69
N ALA A 41 0.62 -3.54 22.28
CA ALA A 41 -0.78 -3.32 22.62
C ALA A 41 -1.67 -4.35 21.89
N LEU A 42 -2.77 -4.77 22.53
CA LEU A 42 -3.65 -5.82 21.99
C LEU A 42 -4.33 -5.42 20.67
N ASP A 43 -4.64 -4.14 20.51
CA ASP A 43 -5.23 -3.59 19.29
C ASP A 43 -4.24 -3.55 18.12
N GLU A 44 -2.93 -3.48 18.41
CA GLU A 44 -1.87 -3.55 17.40
C GLU A 44 -1.48 -4.98 17.01
N LEU A 45 -1.83 -5.98 17.84
CA LEU A 45 -1.45 -7.38 17.64
C LEU A 45 -1.97 -7.93 16.30
N THR A 46 -3.20 -7.62 15.93
CA THR A 46 -3.81 -8.08 14.68
C THR A 46 -3.01 -7.62 13.47
N GLU A 47 -2.61 -6.35 13.45
CA GLU A 47 -1.88 -5.78 12.33
C GLU A 47 -0.43 -6.29 12.30
N LEU A 48 0.22 -6.35 13.46
CA LEU A 48 1.55 -6.95 13.58
C LEU A 48 1.56 -8.41 13.10
N SER A 49 0.54 -9.19 13.49
CA SER A 49 0.41 -10.59 13.05
C SER A 49 0.25 -10.72 11.53
N SER A 50 -0.45 -9.77 10.90
CA SER A 50 -0.60 -9.72 9.46
C SER A 50 0.74 -9.46 8.77
N TRP A 51 1.55 -8.54 9.29
CA TRP A 51 2.87 -8.23 8.72
C TRP A 51 3.91 -9.33 8.94
N ILE A 52 3.82 -10.03 10.06
CA ILE A 52 4.65 -11.22 10.30
C ILE A 52 4.26 -12.33 9.33
N SER A 53 2.96 -12.58 9.18
CA SER A 53 2.46 -13.64 8.29
C SER A 53 2.74 -13.35 6.82
N SER A 54 2.82 -12.08 6.42
CA SER A 54 3.19 -11.68 5.05
C SER A 54 4.69 -11.65 4.79
N GLY A 55 5.53 -11.86 5.82
CA GLY A 55 6.99 -11.78 5.71
C GLY A 55 7.56 -10.36 5.60
N GLN A 56 6.71 -9.33 5.75
CA GLN A 56 7.16 -7.92 5.78
C GLN A 56 7.90 -7.59 7.08
N VAL A 57 7.55 -8.30 8.15
CA VAL A 57 8.17 -8.22 9.47
C VAL A 57 8.69 -9.60 9.85
N ILE A 58 9.98 -9.71 10.16
CA ILE A 58 10.61 -10.96 10.58
C ILE A 58 11.09 -10.79 12.02
N ILE A 59 10.73 -11.72 12.90
CA ILE A 59 11.23 -11.74 14.28
C ILE A 59 12.45 -12.66 14.33
N LEU A 60 13.58 -12.12 14.76
CA LEU A 60 14.81 -12.88 14.99
C LEU A 60 14.70 -13.62 16.32
N ASP A 61 14.87 -14.94 16.29
CA ASP A 61 14.74 -15.77 17.48
C ASP A 61 16.04 -15.76 18.29
N VAL A 62 15.93 -15.40 19.56
CA VAL A 62 17.08 -15.37 20.47
C VAL A 62 16.82 -16.35 21.60
N PRO A 63 17.53 -17.50 21.70
CA PRO A 63 17.40 -18.37 22.84
C PRO A 63 17.86 -17.63 24.10
N LYS A 64 17.42 -18.09 25.27
CA LYS A 64 17.82 -17.48 26.56
C LYS A 64 19.32 -17.65 26.79
N ILE A 65 20.11 -16.66 26.41
CA ILE A 65 21.56 -16.60 26.58
C ILE A 65 21.88 -15.71 27.77
N LYS A 66 22.82 -16.13 28.62
CA LYS A 66 23.23 -15.36 29.82
C LYS A 66 24.05 -14.12 29.50
N ASP A 67 24.76 -14.16 28.37
CA ASP A 67 25.66 -13.11 27.91
C ASP A 67 25.07 -12.34 26.72
N ARG A 68 25.08 -11.00 26.80
CA ARG A 68 24.48 -10.12 25.78
C ARG A 68 25.31 -10.08 24.50
N ALA A 69 26.64 -10.17 24.59
CA ALA A 69 27.51 -10.18 23.40
C ALA A 69 27.24 -11.42 22.54
N SER A 70 27.05 -12.57 23.17
CA SER A 70 26.66 -13.82 22.53
C SER A 70 25.26 -13.73 21.88
N ALA A 71 24.30 -13.06 22.52
CA ALA A 71 22.99 -12.79 21.93
C ALA A 71 23.10 -11.91 20.67
N TYR A 72 23.89 -10.84 20.71
CA TYR A 72 24.11 -9.98 19.54
C TYR A 72 24.87 -10.69 18.40
N ALA A 73 25.84 -11.55 18.71
CA ALA A 73 26.52 -12.35 17.70
C ALA A 73 25.54 -13.30 16.98
N LEU A 74 24.61 -13.91 17.71
CA LEU A 74 23.57 -14.75 17.13
C LEU A 74 22.59 -13.95 16.26
N ILE A 75 22.15 -12.78 16.75
CA ILE A 75 21.28 -11.87 15.99
C ILE A 75 21.96 -11.45 14.69
N ALA A 76 23.24 -11.07 14.74
CA ALA A 76 24.02 -10.72 13.56
C ALA A 76 24.13 -11.91 12.59
N GLY A 77 24.43 -13.10 13.08
CA GLY A 77 24.53 -14.31 12.25
C GLY A 77 23.23 -14.65 11.54
N GLN A 78 22.09 -14.58 12.24
CA GLN A 78 20.77 -14.78 11.64
C GLN A 78 20.47 -13.71 10.58
N LEU A 79 20.70 -12.44 10.92
CA LEU A 79 20.43 -11.34 9.99
C LEU A 79 21.26 -11.49 8.71
N LEU A 80 22.55 -11.76 8.83
CA LEU A 80 23.46 -11.95 7.70
C LEU A 80 23.07 -13.15 6.82
N ALA A 81 22.45 -14.19 7.38
CA ALA A 81 21.95 -15.33 6.62
C ALA A 81 20.67 -15.02 5.82
N LEU A 82 19.89 -14.02 6.25
CA LEU A 82 18.59 -13.66 5.66
C LEU A 82 18.69 -12.53 4.63
N ILE A 83 19.75 -11.73 4.67
CA ILE A 83 19.85 -10.49 3.88
C ILE A 83 20.81 -10.65 2.71
N GLU A 84 20.55 -9.92 1.64
CA GLU A 84 21.45 -9.88 0.48
C GLU A 84 22.84 -9.31 0.85
N PRO A 85 23.93 -9.75 0.20
CA PRO A 85 25.28 -9.26 0.47
C PRO A 85 25.45 -7.74 0.37
N GLU A 86 24.68 -7.08 -0.50
CA GLU A 86 24.76 -5.63 -0.75
C GLU A 86 23.75 -4.80 0.06
N ALA A 87 22.98 -5.43 0.96
CA ALA A 87 21.98 -4.74 1.76
C ALA A 87 22.61 -3.84 2.83
N ASN A 88 22.13 -2.59 2.93
CA ASN A 88 22.46 -1.65 4.00
C ASN A 88 21.55 -1.87 5.20
N ILE A 89 22.06 -1.67 6.41
CA ILE A 89 21.32 -1.95 7.65
C ILE A 89 21.12 -0.67 8.44
N GLU A 90 19.86 -0.30 8.68
CA GLU A 90 19.48 0.77 9.60
C GLU A 90 19.05 0.17 10.94
N ILE A 91 19.80 0.44 12.00
CA ILE A 91 19.49 -0.07 13.35
C ILE A 91 18.75 1.00 14.15
N ILE A 92 17.54 0.66 14.60
CA ILE A 92 16.72 1.49 15.48
C ILE A 92 16.78 0.90 16.89
N SER A 93 17.54 1.55 17.77
CA SER A 93 17.64 1.17 19.18
C SER A 93 17.83 2.38 20.09
N LYS A 94 17.20 2.33 21.27
CA LYS A 94 17.47 3.25 22.40
C LYS A 94 18.49 2.68 23.39
N ASN A 95 18.93 1.45 23.20
CA ASN A 95 19.89 0.80 24.07
C ASN A 95 21.32 1.14 23.60
N THR A 96 22.13 1.69 24.50
CA THR A 96 23.55 1.96 24.22
C THR A 96 24.35 0.67 24.02
N ALA A 97 23.88 -0.47 24.54
CA ALA A 97 24.52 -1.77 24.34
C ALA A 97 24.48 -2.26 22.87
N VAL A 98 23.61 -1.68 22.03
CA VAL A 98 23.51 -2.03 20.60
C VAL A 98 24.80 -1.77 19.82
N GLN A 99 25.72 -0.96 20.37
CA GLN A 99 27.03 -0.70 19.76
C GLN A 99 27.80 -2.00 19.48
N GLN A 100 27.70 -3.01 20.34
CA GLN A 100 28.34 -4.31 20.10
C GLN A 100 27.79 -5.00 18.85
N LEU A 101 26.47 -4.91 18.61
CA LEU A 101 25.84 -5.45 17.41
C LEU A 101 26.30 -4.69 16.15
N LEU A 102 26.44 -3.36 16.27
CA LEU A 102 26.93 -2.49 15.20
C LEU A 102 28.34 -2.91 14.77
N GLU A 103 29.24 -3.08 15.73
CA GLU A 103 30.62 -3.51 15.49
C GLU A 103 30.70 -4.88 14.80
N ILE A 104 29.89 -5.86 15.24
CA ILE A 104 29.86 -7.20 14.63
C ILE A 104 29.42 -7.14 13.16
N LEU A 105 28.36 -6.38 12.87
CA LEU A 105 27.84 -6.26 11.50
C LEU A 105 28.80 -5.48 10.59
N GLN A 106 29.43 -4.42 11.10
CA GLN A 106 30.45 -3.66 10.36
C GLN A 106 31.70 -4.50 10.09
N ALA A 107 32.17 -5.29 11.07
CA ALA A 107 33.28 -6.23 10.89
C ALA A 107 32.97 -7.31 9.83
N SER A 108 31.69 -7.57 9.59
CA SER A 108 31.21 -8.49 8.54
C SER A 108 31.12 -7.83 7.15
N GLY A 109 31.60 -6.58 7.00
CA GLY A 109 31.63 -5.85 5.73
C GLY A 109 30.33 -5.13 5.37
N LYS A 110 29.38 -5.01 6.30
CA LYS A 110 28.10 -4.31 6.06
C LYS A 110 28.20 -2.81 6.32
N VAL A 111 27.47 -2.05 5.52
CA VAL A 111 27.19 -0.63 5.81
C VAL A 111 26.04 -0.58 6.81
N VAL A 112 26.33 -0.10 8.01
CA VAL A 112 25.37 -0.06 9.11
C VAL A 112 25.30 1.34 9.70
N GLU A 113 24.08 1.87 9.79
CA GLU A 113 23.80 3.16 10.39
C GLU A 113 22.89 2.99 11.61
N GLN A 114 23.27 3.57 12.75
CA GLN A 114 22.36 3.65 13.89
C GLN A 114 21.48 4.89 13.75
N VAL A 115 20.17 4.67 13.68
CA VAL A 115 19.17 5.73 13.65
C VAL A 115 18.54 5.81 15.03
N LEU A 116 18.68 6.94 15.73
CA LEU A 116 17.86 7.16 16.92
C LEU A 116 16.39 7.16 16.49
N PRO A 117 15.47 6.57 17.28
CA PRO A 117 14.05 6.72 17.04
C PRO A 117 13.66 8.18 17.26
N GLN A 118 13.88 9.00 16.24
CA GLN A 118 13.17 10.24 16.08
C GLN A 118 11.73 9.81 15.85
N ILE A 119 10.92 9.85 16.91
CA ILE A 119 9.49 10.07 16.76
C ILE A 119 9.37 11.49 16.20
N ASN A 120 9.79 11.67 14.95
CA ASN A 120 9.35 12.76 14.14
C ASN A 120 7.88 12.44 13.91
N GLN A 121 7.03 13.04 14.74
CA GLN A 121 5.59 13.17 14.51
C GLN A 121 5.26 13.79 13.12
N LYS A 122 6.28 14.08 12.29
CA LYS A 122 6.24 14.41 10.87
C LYS A 122 5.75 13.28 9.95
N ALA A 123 5.60 12.05 10.42
CA ALA A 123 5.12 10.94 9.57
C ALA A 123 3.71 10.42 9.93
N LEU A 124 2.87 11.20 10.59
CA LEU A 124 1.43 10.88 10.61
C LEU A 124 0.79 11.48 9.35
N CYS A 125 0.57 10.65 8.33
CA CYS A 125 -0.02 10.95 7.01
C CYS A 125 1.01 11.29 5.94
N HIS A 126 1.08 10.45 4.91
CA HIS A 126 1.82 10.66 3.66
C HIS A 126 1.71 12.12 3.18
N LEU A 127 2.74 12.90 3.51
CA LEU A 127 3.05 14.12 2.79
C LEU A 127 4.00 13.71 1.66
N PRO A 128 3.74 14.12 0.41
CA PRO A 128 4.63 13.81 -0.69
C PRO A 128 6.03 14.35 -0.39
N SER A 129 7.06 13.59 -0.76
CA SER A 129 8.43 14.06 -0.63
C SER A 129 8.67 15.20 -1.63
N MET A 130 9.70 16.03 -1.40
CA MET A 130 10.09 17.08 -2.36
C MET A 130 10.40 16.51 -3.75
N GLN A 131 10.87 15.26 -3.81
CA GLN A 131 11.09 14.54 -5.06
C GLN A 131 9.76 14.17 -5.76
N SER A 132 8.75 13.74 -5.01
CA SER A 132 7.41 13.47 -5.56
C SER A 132 6.78 14.73 -6.19
N PHE A 133 7.02 15.93 -5.64
CA PHE A 133 6.56 17.19 -6.23
C PHE A 133 7.27 17.57 -7.55
N ASN A 134 8.43 16.99 -7.83
CA ASN A 134 9.14 17.15 -9.10
C ASN A 134 8.66 16.13 -10.14
N GLU A 135 8.34 14.91 -9.71
CA GLU A 135 7.91 13.82 -10.58
C GLU A 135 6.40 13.91 -10.94
N GLN A 136 5.57 14.50 -10.06
CA GLN A 136 4.13 14.61 -10.26
C GLN A 136 3.67 16.07 -10.18
N PRO A 137 3.52 16.77 -11.33
CA PRO A 137 3.05 18.16 -11.38
C PRO A 137 1.71 18.39 -10.67
N MET A 138 0.86 17.36 -10.67
CA MET A 138 -0.46 17.36 -10.05
C MET A 138 -0.44 17.50 -8.52
N LEU A 139 0.64 17.11 -7.85
CA LEU A 139 0.77 17.31 -6.41
C LEU A 139 0.91 18.80 -6.05
N ARG A 140 1.48 19.61 -6.96
CA ARG A 140 1.56 21.07 -6.79
C ARG A 140 0.17 21.70 -6.82
N GLU A 141 -0.71 21.22 -7.70
CA GLU A 141 -2.12 21.66 -7.75
C GLU A 141 -2.88 21.28 -6.48
N ILE A 142 -2.64 20.08 -5.92
CA ILE A 142 -3.22 19.67 -4.63
C ILE A 142 -2.72 20.56 -3.49
N LYS A 143 -1.43 20.89 -3.46
CA LYS A 143 -0.85 21.80 -2.47
C LYS A 143 -1.47 23.19 -2.56
N LYS A 144 -1.54 23.76 -3.77
CA LYS A 144 -2.17 25.06 -4.05
C LYS A 144 -3.64 25.10 -3.58
N TYR A 145 -4.37 24.02 -3.80
CA TYR A 145 -5.75 23.89 -3.32
C TYR A 145 -5.82 23.84 -1.78
N CYS A 146 -4.98 23.02 -1.15
CA CYS A 146 -4.91 22.93 0.31
C CYS A 146 -4.56 24.28 0.96
N ASP A 147 -3.64 25.04 0.34
CA ASP A 147 -3.25 26.37 0.81
C ASP A 147 -4.38 27.38 0.73
N ALA A 148 -5.12 27.40 -0.38
CA ALA A 148 -6.27 28.28 -0.53
C ALA A 148 -7.38 27.95 0.47
N VAL A 149 -7.76 26.67 0.57
CA VAL A 149 -8.83 26.23 1.49
C VAL A 149 -8.44 26.38 2.95
N GLY A 150 -7.18 26.13 3.29
CA GLY A 150 -6.68 26.24 4.67
C GLY A 150 -6.53 27.67 5.16
N LYS A 151 -6.22 28.62 4.27
CA LYS A 151 -6.20 30.07 4.58
C LYS A 151 -7.60 30.65 4.73
N THR A 152 -8.59 30.10 4.02
CA THR A 152 -9.97 30.61 4.03
C THR A 152 -10.89 29.66 4.83
N MET A 153 -10.96 29.84 6.16
CA MET A 153 -11.83 29.03 7.04
C MET A 153 -13.34 29.24 6.80
N LYS A 154 -13.74 30.28 6.05
CA LYS A 154 -15.12 30.52 5.61
C LYS A 154 -15.32 29.97 4.20
N GLY A 155 -16.09 28.89 4.06
CA GLY A 155 -16.42 28.31 2.75
C GLY A 155 -15.83 26.93 2.45
N ILE A 156 -15.38 26.19 3.48
CA ILE A 156 -14.94 24.79 3.30
C ILE A 156 -16.12 23.99 2.73
N PRO A 157 -15.96 23.32 1.56
CA PRO A 157 -17.05 22.61 0.95
C PRO A 157 -17.44 21.39 1.77
N LEU A 158 -18.74 21.29 2.06
CA LEU A 158 -19.34 20.18 2.81
C LEU A 158 -20.02 19.16 1.90
N THR A 159 -20.29 19.51 0.65
CA THR A 159 -20.92 18.62 -0.34
C THR A 159 -19.96 18.30 -1.47
N VAL A 160 -20.22 17.19 -2.17
CA VAL A 160 -19.43 16.81 -3.35
C VAL A 160 -19.49 17.87 -4.45
N GLU A 161 -20.66 18.48 -4.69
CA GLU A 161 -20.83 19.54 -5.69
C GLU A 161 -20.13 20.83 -5.26
N GLY A 162 -20.24 21.20 -3.98
CA GLY A 162 -19.49 22.33 -3.41
C GLY A 162 -17.98 22.13 -3.55
N LEU A 163 -17.49 20.90 -3.36
CA LEU A 163 -16.08 20.57 -3.53
C LEU A 163 -15.65 20.70 -4.99
N LYS A 164 -16.42 20.16 -5.94
CA LYS A 164 -16.12 20.28 -7.38
C LYS A 164 -16.05 21.74 -7.82
N ASN A 165 -17.02 22.55 -7.41
CA ASN A 165 -17.06 23.98 -7.71
C ASN A 165 -15.89 24.73 -7.06
N SER A 166 -15.56 24.39 -5.81
CA SER A 166 -14.41 24.95 -5.10
C SER A 166 -13.08 24.64 -5.79
N ILE A 167 -12.87 23.38 -6.21
CA ILE A 167 -11.67 22.95 -6.94
C ILE A 167 -11.56 23.70 -8.27
N ALA A 168 -12.64 23.72 -9.05
CA ALA A 168 -12.67 24.39 -10.35
C ALA A 168 -12.33 25.87 -10.23
N ASN A 169 -12.91 26.57 -9.25
CA ASN A 169 -12.72 28.00 -9.06
C ASN A 169 -11.33 28.35 -8.51
N ILE A 170 -10.81 27.58 -7.55
CA ILE A 170 -9.52 27.87 -6.90
C ILE A 170 -8.35 27.54 -7.82
N LEU A 171 -8.42 26.40 -8.51
CA LEU A 171 -7.34 25.95 -9.39
C LEU A 171 -7.51 26.40 -10.84
N GLN A 172 -8.63 27.06 -11.17
CA GLN A 172 -8.97 27.49 -12.53
C GLN A 172 -8.96 26.33 -13.54
N LEU A 173 -9.41 25.16 -13.10
CA LEU A 173 -9.38 23.93 -13.89
C LEU A 173 -10.66 23.71 -14.68
N SER A 174 -10.53 23.01 -15.80
CA SER A 174 -11.68 22.57 -16.58
C SER A 174 -12.49 21.50 -15.82
N PRO A 175 -13.81 21.36 -16.07
CA PRO A 175 -14.64 20.34 -15.42
C PRO A 175 -14.13 18.89 -15.62
N ALA A 176 -13.35 18.63 -16.66
CA ALA A 176 -12.74 17.33 -16.95
C ALA A 176 -11.58 16.97 -15.98
N GLN A 177 -10.88 17.97 -15.44
CA GLN A 177 -9.71 17.76 -14.56
C GLN A 177 -10.09 17.69 -13.08
N VAL A 178 -11.24 18.25 -12.70
CA VAL A 178 -11.74 18.29 -11.32
C VAL A 178 -11.90 16.89 -10.69
N PRO A 179 -12.44 15.85 -11.37
CA PRO A 179 -12.56 14.51 -10.79
C PRO A 179 -11.21 13.88 -10.42
N GLN A 180 -10.16 14.18 -11.17
CA GLN A 180 -8.81 13.67 -10.92
C GLN A 180 -8.22 14.31 -9.65
N ILE A 181 -8.36 15.62 -9.50
CA ILE A 181 -8.00 16.34 -8.26
C ILE A 181 -8.79 15.80 -7.07
N MET A 182 -10.10 15.61 -7.22
CA MET A 182 -10.96 15.05 -6.18
C MET A 182 -10.52 13.64 -5.76
N SER A 183 -10.16 12.79 -6.72
CA SER A 183 -9.67 11.42 -6.46
C SER A 183 -8.35 11.44 -5.70
N MET A 184 -7.43 12.33 -6.07
CA MET A 184 -6.17 12.49 -5.34
C MET A 184 -6.38 13.03 -3.93
N LEU A 185 -7.29 13.98 -3.70
CA LEU A 185 -7.62 14.47 -2.35
C LEU A 185 -8.14 13.34 -1.44
N ILE A 186 -8.85 12.37 -2.00
CA ILE A 186 -9.33 11.17 -1.30
C ILE A 186 -8.17 10.20 -1.04
N ASN A 187 -7.36 9.91 -2.06
CA ASN A 187 -6.22 8.99 -1.99
C ASN A 187 -5.17 9.46 -0.98
N LEU A 188 -4.89 10.77 -0.96
CA LEU A 188 -4.00 11.44 -0.01
C LEU A 188 -4.64 11.63 1.37
N LYS A 189 -5.84 11.08 1.58
CA LYS A 189 -6.61 11.11 2.82
C LYS A 189 -6.95 12.52 3.33
N ILE A 190 -6.75 13.58 2.53
CA ILE A 190 -7.03 14.99 2.88
C ILE A 190 -8.53 15.18 3.16
N ILE A 191 -9.37 14.51 2.37
CA ILE A 191 -10.83 14.51 2.53
C ILE A 191 -11.37 13.10 2.78
N LYS A 192 -12.51 13.01 3.47
CA LYS A 192 -13.32 11.81 3.59
C LYS A 192 -14.68 12.08 2.96
N ARG A 193 -15.14 11.17 2.10
CA ARG A 193 -16.48 11.20 1.51
C ARG A 193 -17.40 10.26 2.27
N ASP A 194 -18.60 10.71 2.56
CA ASP A 194 -19.68 9.93 3.17
C ASP A 194 -20.97 10.19 2.39
N GLN A 195 -21.35 9.26 1.51
CA GLN A 195 -22.48 9.34 0.57
C GLN A 195 -22.50 10.66 -0.26
N THR A 196 -23.05 11.74 0.30
CA THR A 196 -23.18 13.08 -0.31
C THR A 196 -22.32 14.17 0.35
N GLN A 197 -21.76 13.89 1.53
CA GLN A 197 -21.03 14.84 2.36
C GLN A 197 -19.51 14.64 2.25
N ILE A 198 -18.77 15.74 2.36
CA ILE A 198 -17.32 15.81 2.36
C ILE A 198 -16.86 16.37 3.70
N LYS A 199 -15.90 15.70 4.33
CA LYS A 199 -15.25 16.16 5.56
C LYS A 199 -13.75 16.26 5.33
N PHE A 200 -13.19 17.45 5.54
CA PHE A 200 -11.76 17.65 5.55
C PHE A 200 -11.15 17.10 6.84
N ARG A 201 -10.07 16.32 6.70
CA ARG A 201 -9.30 15.85 7.85
C ARG A 201 -8.39 16.98 8.31
N LYS A 202 -8.88 17.77 9.29
CA LYS A 202 -8.20 18.98 9.79
C LYS A 202 -6.71 18.79 10.11
N LYS A 203 -6.32 17.63 10.65
CA LYS A 203 -4.91 17.32 10.96
C LYS A 203 -4.05 17.22 9.70
N ILE A 204 -4.54 16.54 8.67
CA ILE A 204 -3.84 16.36 7.39
C ILE A 204 -3.77 17.68 6.62
N LEU A 205 -4.88 18.41 6.55
CA LEU A 205 -4.89 19.72 5.91
C LEU A 205 -3.86 20.68 6.52
N LYS A 206 -3.71 20.68 7.85
CA LYS A 206 -2.67 21.46 8.54
C LYS A 206 -1.25 21.03 8.18
N GLN A 207 -1.02 19.74 8.00
CA GLN A 207 0.30 19.24 7.58
C GLN A 207 0.63 19.71 6.16
N TRP A 208 -0.33 19.63 5.25
CA TRP A 208 -0.19 20.13 3.89
C TRP A 208 0.04 21.64 3.84
N LEU A 209 -0.59 22.43 4.72
CA LEU A 209 -0.33 23.88 4.82
C LEU A 209 1.12 24.21 5.22
N ASN A 210 1.73 23.35 6.03
CA ASN A 210 3.07 23.54 6.56
C ASN A 210 4.19 23.02 5.63
N LEU A 211 3.84 22.47 4.45
CA LEU A 211 4.83 22.16 3.42
C LEU A 211 5.30 23.46 2.75
N GLU A 212 6.57 23.79 2.91
CA GLU A 212 7.22 24.87 2.17
C GLU A 212 7.83 24.30 0.88
N LEU A 213 7.18 24.58 -0.26
CA LEU A 213 7.76 24.29 -1.56
C LEU A 213 8.72 25.45 -1.88
N ILE A 214 10.01 25.16 -2.00
CA ILE A 214 10.96 26.12 -2.57
C ILE A 214 10.60 26.26 -4.04
N GLU A 215 9.90 27.34 -4.39
CA GLU A 215 9.60 27.68 -5.77
C GLU A 215 10.94 27.99 -6.48
N GLN A 216 11.43 27.04 -7.27
CA GLN A 216 12.33 27.38 -8.36
C GLN A 216 11.47 28.05 -9.43
N GLU A 217 11.33 29.38 -9.32
CA GLU A 217 10.84 30.22 -10.41
C GLU A 217 11.82 30.08 -11.59
N ILE A 218 11.58 29.12 -12.46
CA ILE A 218 12.10 29.19 -13.82
C ILE A 218 11.19 30.17 -14.55
N ALA A 219 11.57 31.46 -14.47
CA ALA A 219 11.02 32.50 -15.32
C ALA A 219 11.32 32.16 -16.78
N ILE A 220 10.30 31.69 -17.51
CA ILE A 220 10.32 31.68 -18.97
C ILE A 220 9.11 32.50 -19.45
N GLN A 221 9.44 33.65 -20.03
CA GLN A 221 8.54 34.53 -20.76
C GLN A 221 7.95 33.83 -22.01
N PRO A 222 6.81 34.32 -22.53
CA PRO A 222 5.89 33.53 -23.34
C PRO A 222 6.27 33.49 -24.82
N ALA A 223 6.07 32.34 -25.46
CA ALA A 223 6.01 32.21 -26.91
C ALA A 223 4.74 31.43 -27.33
N GLN A 224 3.74 32.21 -27.72
CA GLN A 224 2.76 32.04 -28.80
C GLN A 224 2.13 30.66 -29.10
N VAL A 225 0.82 30.61 -28.81
CA VAL A 225 -0.32 30.15 -29.65
C VAL A 225 -0.07 29.02 -30.67
N GLN A 226 -0.85 27.94 -30.56
CA GLN A 226 -1.82 27.58 -31.60
C GLN A 226 -2.86 26.56 -31.12
N SER A 227 -4.08 26.90 -31.51
CA SER A 227 -5.41 26.35 -31.27
C SER A 227 -5.68 24.96 -31.88
N VAL A 228 -6.71 24.26 -31.38
CA VAL A 228 -7.94 23.83 -32.11
C VAL A 228 -8.71 22.84 -31.21
N THR A 229 -9.78 23.24 -30.50
CA THR A 229 -11.23 23.16 -30.81
C THR A 229 -11.92 21.78 -30.71
N GLN A 230 -13.08 21.80 -30.03
CA GLN A 230 -14.31 20.99 -30.20
C GLN A 230 -14.64 19.83 -29.24
N GLN A 231 -15.46 20.18 -28.23
CA GLN A 231 -16.64 19.46 -27.71
C GLN A 231 -17.76 19.35 -28.78
N PRO A 232 -18.89 18.58 -28.63
CA PRO A 232 -19.67 18.41 -27.39
C PRO A 232 -20.46 17.07 -27.16
N ALA A 233 -20.99 16.99 -25.92
CA ALA A 233 -22.19 16.34 -25.31
C ALA A 233 -23.02 15.26 -26.10
N ILE A 234 -23.87 14.39 -25.51
CA ILE A 234 -25.04 14.66 -24.65
C ILE A 234 -25.52 13.36 -23.94
N ALA A 235 -26.06 13.60 -22.74
CA ALA A 235 -26.89 12.87 -21.76
C ALA A 235 -27.82 11.67 -22.11
N GLY A 236 -28.15 10.91 -21.05
CA GLY A 236 -29.40 10.13 -20.91
C GLY A 236 -29.42 9.12 -19.74
N LEU A 237 -30.02 9.48 -18.59
CA LEU A 237 -30.66 8.59 -17.58
C LEU A 237 -32.20 8.74 -17.74
N PRO A 238 -33.16 8.00 -17.10
CA PRO A 238 -33.06 7.16 -15.87
C PRO A 238 -34.01 5.89 -15.82
N HIS A 239 -34.09 5.27 -14.63
CA HIS A 239 -35.09 4.33 -14.05
C HIS A 239 -34.83 2.81 -14.17
N VAL A 240 -35.20 1.89 -13.27
CA VAL A 240 -35.38 1.75 -11.79
C VAL A 240 -35.88 0.30 -11.59
N VAL A 241 -35.20 -0.50 -10.74
CA VAL A 241 -35.72 -1.68 -9.98
C VAL A 241 -36.11 -2.94 -10.79
N VAL A 242 -35.39 -4.05 -10.60
CA VAL A 242 -35.69 -5.26 -9.79
C VAL A 242 -34.44 -6.17 -9.90
N GLY A 243 -34.08 -6.87 -8.81
CA GLY A 243 -32.80 -7.59 -8.68
C GLY A 243 -32.53 -8.61 -9.79
N ASP A 244 -31.33 -8.53 -10.37
CA ASP A 244 -30.87 -9.43 -11.42
C ASP A 244 -29.38 -9.73 -11.27
N VAL A 245 -28.98 -10.93 -11.72
CA VAL A 245 -27.66 -11.56 -11.54
C VAL A 245 -26.51 -10.71 -12.13
N ASP A 246 -26.84 -9.80 -13.03
CA ASP A 246 -25.93 -8.77 -13.57
C ASP A 246 -25.41 -7.77 -12.52
N SER A 247 -26.15 -7.59 -11.41
CA SER A 247 -25.70 -6.74 -10.29
C SER A 247 -24.45 -7.31 -9.59
N ILE A 248 -24.29 -8.64 -9.61
CA ILE A 248 -23.12 -9.34 -9.06
C ILE A 248 -21.93 -9.19 -10.02
N MET A 249 -22.16 -9.33 -11.33
CA MET A 249 -21.13 -9.11 -12.37
C MET A 249 -20.62 -7.67 -12.37
N GLN A 250 -21.49 -6.70 -12.10
CA GLN A 250 -21.11 -5.29 -12.01
C GLN A 250 -20.35 -4.97 -10.70
N PHE A 251 -20.71 -5.60 -9.58
CA PHE A 251 -19.95 -5.51 -8.32
C PHE A 251 -18.54 -6.13 -8.44
N LEU A 252 -18.38 -7.19 -9.22
CA LEU A 252 -17.09 -7.88 -9.41
C LEU A 252 -16.17 -7.19 -10.42
N LYS A 253 -16.73 -6.53 -11.45
CA LYS A 253 -15.98 -5.69 -12.41
C LYS A 253 -15.42 -4.41 -11.80
N GLU A 254 -16.08 -3.84 -10.80
CA GLU A 254 -15.69 -2.54 -10.21
C GLU A 254 -14.54 -2.62 -9.18
N GLN A 255 -13.99 -3.81 -8.89
CA GLN A 255 -12.98 -4.01 -7.83
C GLN A 255 -11.57 -4.42 -8.30
N HIS A 256 -11.30 -4.59 -9.60
CA HIS A 256 -10.04 -5.22 -10.04
C HIS A 256 -9.23 -4.39 -11.05
N GLY A 257 -8.10 -3.86 -10.58
CA GLY A 257 -6.90 -3.65 -11.38
C GLY A 257 -5.85 -4.71 -10.99
N PRO A 258 -4.87 -5.04 -11.85
CA PRO A 258 -3.92 -6.11 -11.60
C PRO A 258 -3.01 -5.78 -10.42
N SER A 259 -2.85 -6.72 -9.48
CA SER A 259 -1.74 -6.73 -8.53
C SER A 259 -0.56 -7.44 -9.19
N ASP A 260 0.29 -6.68 -9.89
CA ASP A 260 1.60 -7.16 -10.32
C ASP A 260 2.57 -7.09 -9.12
N GLY A 261 2.54 -8.12 -8.28
CA GLY A 261 3.50 -8.35 -7.18
C GLY A 261 4.42 -9.54 -7.49
N PRO A 262 5.67 -9.55 -6.97
CA PRO A 262 6.69 -10.54 -7.35
C PRO A 262 6.55 -11.94 -6.72
N PHE A 263 5.51 -12.20 -5.90
CA PHE A 263 5.30 -13.51 -5.25
C PHE A 263 3.83 -13.94 -5.31
N PRO A 264 3.55 -15.25 -5.50
CA PRO A 264 2.18 -15.75 -5.51
C PRO A 264 1.54 -15.57 -4.13
N PRO A 265 0.32 -15.00 -4.04
CA PRO A 265 -0.37 -14.79 -2.77
C PRO A 265 -0.65 -16.12 -2.05
N SER A 266 -0.49 -16.14 -0.72
CA SER A 266 -0.60 -17.35 0.12
C SER A 266 -1.85 -18.17 -0.20
N LEU A 267 -1.67 -19.37 -0.76
CA LEU A 267 -2.76 -20.25 -1.14
C LEU A 267 -3.24 -21.03 0.08
N ASP A 268 -4.56 -21.12 0.27
CA ASP A 268 -5.10 -22.11 1.19
C ASP A 268 -5.04 -23.51 0.53
N GLU A 269 -5.21 -24.56 1.34
CA GLU A 269 -5.08 -25.96 0.88
C GLU A 269 -6.04 -26.28 -0.28
N LEU A 270 -7.24 -25.70 -0.27
CA LEU A 270 -8.24 -25.90 -1.31
C LEU A 270 -7.86 -25.20 -2.63
N GLN A 271 -7.37 -23.96 -2.56
CA GLN A 271 -6.88 -23.19 -3.71
C GLN A 271 -5.65 -23.85 -4.31
N TRP A 272 -4.75 -24.38 -3.47
CA TRP A 272 -3.60 -25.15 -3.93
C TRP A 272 -4.03 -26.39 -4.72
N GLN A 273 -4.93 -27.20 -4.15
CA GLN A 273 -5.46 -28.40 -4.82
C GLN A 273 -6.20 -28.05 -6.11
N ALA A 274 -6.94 -26.94 -6.14
CA ALA A 274 -7.63 -26.47 -7.34
C ALA A 274 -6.62 -26.07 -8.44
N LEU A 275 -5.56 -25.34 -8.10
CA LEU A 275 -4.53 -24.94 -9.05
C LEU A 275 -3.73 -26.13 -9.59
N GLN A 276 -3.39 -27.08 -8.72
CA GLN A 276 -2.69 -28.31 -9.12
C GLN A 276 -3.52 -29.11 -10.14
N LYS A 277 -4.80 -29.31 -9.87
CA LYS A 277 -5.70 -30.01 -10.81
C LYS A 277 -5.91 -29.24 -12.11
N LEU A 278 -5.95 -27.90 -12.07
CA LEU A 278 -6.04 -27.08 -13.27
C LEU A 278 -4.76 -27.13 -14.12
N ASP A 279 -3.59 -27.25 -13.50
CA ASP A 279 -2.32 -27.41 -14.21
C ASP A 279 -2.21 -28.80 -14.88
N GLU A 280 -2.64 -29.86 -14.18
CA GLU A 280 -2.68 -31.24 -14.70
C GLU A 280 -3.48 -31.35 -16.01
N LEU A 281 -4.53 -30.56 -16.17
CA LEU A 281 -5.37 -30.56 -17.37
C LEU A 281 -4.67 -29.98 -18.60
N LYS A 282 -3.64 -29.15 -18.45
CA LYS A 282 -2.91 -28.46 -19.55
C LYS A 282 -3.85 -27.85 -20.60
N LEU A 283 -4.07 -28.52 -21.74
CA LEU A 283 -4.94 -28.06 -22.84
C LEU A 283 -6.43 -28.31 -22.61
N GLY A 284 -6.78 -29.18 -21.65
CA GLY A 284 -8.16 -29.48 -21.23
C GLY A 284 -8.74 -28.50 -20.22
N ARG A 285 -8.09 -27.36 -19.99
CA ARG A 285 -8.58 -26.33 -19.08
C ARG A 285 -9.89 -25.72 -19.60
N PRO A 286 -10.88 -25.47 -18.73
CA PRO A 286 -12.12 -24.83 -19.11
C PRO A 286 -11.85 -23.42 -19.66
N LYS A 287 -12.56 -23.02 -20.72
CA LYS A 287 -12.33 -21.75 -21.42
C LYS A 287 -13.27 -20.64 -20.95
N ASP A 288 -14.23 -20.98 -20.11
CA ASP A 288 -15.25 -20.10 -19.58
C ASP A 288 -15.43 -20.35 -18.08
N ILE A 289 -15.98 -19.35 -17.40
CA ILE A 289 -16.13 -19.37 -15.94
C ILE A 289 -17.18 -20.38 -15.46
N PHE A 290 -18.16 -20.73 -16.31
CA PHE A 290 -19.23 -21.66 -15.95
C PHE A 290 -18.73 -23.10 -15.96
N SER A 291 -17.99 -23.49 -17.00
CA SER A 291 -17.31 -24.78 -17.08
C SER A 291 -16.30 -24.95 -15.95
N LEU A 292 -15.57 -23.88 -15.59
CA LEU A 292 -14.66 -23.92 -14.44
C LEU A 292 -15.41 -24.15 -13.13
N ARG A 293 -16.51 -23.42 -12.89
CA ARG A 293 -17.34 -23.57 -11.70
C ARG A 293 -17.85 -25.00 -11.56
N ASP A 294 -18.39 -25.57 -12.63
CA ASP A 294 -18.99 -26.90 -12.60
C ASP A 294 -17.92 -27.97 -12.32
N MET A 295 -16.73 -27.83 -12.92
CA MET A 295 -15.60 -28.72 -12.63
C MET A 295 -15.09 -28.60 -11.18
N LEU A 296 -15.00 -27.38 -10.63
CA LEU A 296 -14.62 -27.18 -9.24
C LEU A 296 -15.67 -27.75 -8.27
N GLN A 297 -16.96 -27.64 -8.62
CA GLN A 297 -18.06 -28.22 -7.86
C GLN A 297 -18.00 -29.76 -7.84
N ASP A 298 -17.61 -30.39 -8.95
CA ASP A 298 -17.42 -31.84 -9.04
C ASP A 298 -16.20 -32.31 -8.23
N TRP A 299 -15.10 -31.55 -8.25
CA TRP A 299 -13.88 -31.90 -7.49
C TRP A 299 -14.02 -31.66 -5.99
N PHE A 300 -14.78 -30.63 -5.59
CA PHE A 300 -14.89 -30.19 -4.21
C PHE A 300 -16.38 -29.97 -3.83
N PRO A 301 -17.19 -31.04 -3.76
CA PRO A 301 -18.65 -30.91 -3.59
C PRO A 301 -19.09 -30.29 -2.26
N GLN A 302 -18.22 -30.30 -1.24
CA GLN A 302 -18.47 -29.70 0.08
C GLN A 302 -17.93 -28.27 0.21
N ALA A 303 -17.24 -27.76 -0.83
CA ALA A 303 -16.63 -26.44 -0.78
C ALA A 303 -17.58 -25.34 -1.27
N ASN A 304 -17.39 -24.11 -0.75
CA ASN A 304 -18.06 -22.94 -1.29
C ASN A 304 -17.32 -22.46 -2.57
N ILE A 305 -17.79 -22.93 -3.72
CA ILE A 305 -17.16 -22.66 -5.03
C ILE A 305 -17.14 -21.17 -5.38
N GLN A 306 -18.13 -20.39 -4.91
CA GLN A 306 -18.15 -18.94 -5.14
C GLN A 306 -16.99 -18.25 -4.44
N ASN A 307 -16.71 -18.64 -3.19
CA ASN A 307 -15.57 -18.11 -2.44
C ASN A 307 -14.23 -18.56 -3.05
N LEU A 308 -14.14 -19.81 -3.54
CA LEU A 308 -12.95 -20.33 -4.18
C LEU A 308 -12.64 -19.57 -5.48
N LEU A 309 -13.62 -19.39 -6.36
CA LEU A 309 -13.46 -18.62 -7.60
C LEU A 309 -13.09 -17.17 -7.33
N LYS A 310 -13.75 -16.53 -6.35
CA LYS A 310 -13.43 -15.18 -5.92
C LYS A 310 -11.98 -15.09 -5.46
N ALA A 311 -11.54 -16.01 -4.60
CA ALA A 311 -10.17 -16.02 -4.12
C ALA A 311 -9.14 -16.21 -5.24
N LEU A 312 -9.42 -17.05 -6.24
CA LEU A 312 -8.54 -17.24 -7.40
C LEU A 312 -8.47 -16.00 -8.30
N MET A 313 -9.56 -15.23 -8.42
CA MET A 313 -9.59 -13.96 -9.16
C MET A 313 -8.88 -12.83 -8.40
N ASP A 314 -9.21 -12.65 -7.12
CA ASP A 314 -8.63 -11.62 -6.24
C ASP A 314 -7.10 -11.78 -6.17
N LYS A 315 -6.63 -13.04 -6.26
CA LYS A 315 -5.22 -13.42 -6.27
C LYS A 315 -4.57 -13.45 -7.66
N GLY A 316 -5.31 -13.14 -8.71
CA GLY A 316 -4.80 -13.02 -10.07
C GLY A 316 -4.46 -14.33 -10.77
N TYR A 317 -4.87 -15.49 -10.24
CA TYR A 317 -4.62 -16.79 -10.90
C TYR A 317 -5.53 -17.01 -12.11
N ILE A 318 -6.76 -16.52 -12.04
CA ILE A 318 -7.73 -16.55 -13.13
C ILE A 318 -8.31 -15.16 -13.37
N GLN A 319 -8.60 -14.83 -14.63
CA GLN A 319 -9.18 -13.56 -15.03
C GLN A 319 -10.30 -13.81 -16.04
N VAL A 320 -11.39 -13.04 -15.94
CA VAL A 320 -12.54 -13.17 -16.84
C VAL A 320 -12.59 -11.93 -17.74
N ASN A 321 -12.39 -12.13 -19.03
CA ASN A 321 -12.52 -11.08 -20.06
C ASN A 321 -13.73 -11.39 -20.93
N GLY A 322 -14.89 -10.79 -20.61
CA GLY A 322 -16.15 -11.15 -21.27
C GLY A 322 -16.58 -12.57 -20.89
N ASP A 323 -16.81 -13.44 -21.88
CA ASP A 323 -17.14 -14.86 -21.66
C ASP A 323 -15.90 -15.77 -21.62
N GLN A 324 -14.70 -15.20 -21.78
CA GLN A 324 -13.46 -15.97 -21.85
C GLN A 324 -12.68 -15.92 -20.54
N LEU A 325 -12.28 -17.11 -20.09
CA LEU A 325 -11.45 -17.32 -18.92
C LEU A 325 -9.97 -17.36 -19.34
N HIS A 326 -9.18 -16.50 -18.73
CA HIS A 326 -7.73 -16.43 -18.88
C HIS A 326 -7.04 -16.90 -17.61
N TYR A 327 -5.96 -17.62 -17.80
CA TYR A 327 -5.16 -18.21 -16.73
C TYR A 327 -3.81 -17.51 -16.66
N SER A 328 -3.44 -17.04 -15.47
CA SER A 328 -2.17 -16.36 -15.26
C SER A 328 -0.98 -17.32 -15.30
N HIS A 329 0.19 -16.81 -15.69
CA HIS A 329 1.46 -17.51 -15.62
C HIS A 329 1.89 -17.81 -14.16
N GLN A 330 1.27 -17.17 -13.17
CA GLN A 330 1.52 -17.43 -11.75
C GLN A 330 0.86 -18.72 -11.24
N MET A 331 0.09 -19.45 -12.06
CA MET A 331 -0.41 -20.78 -11.70
C MET A 331 0.66 -21.88 -11.75
N PHE A 332 1.83 -21.61 -12.34
CA PHE A 332 2.94 -22.57 -12.36
C PHE A 332 3.62 -22.57 -10.99
N ILE A 333 3.05 -23.38 -10.12
CA ILE A 333 3.62 -23.75 -8.85
C ILE A 333 4.83 -24.67 -9.14
N HIS A 334 6.04 -24.21 -8.81
CA HIS A 334 7.24 -25.06 -8.78
C HIS A 334 7.49 -25.61 -7.38
#